data_AF-A0A2V5MIL8-F1
#
_entry.id   AF-A0A2V5MIL8-F1
#
_cell.length_a   1.000
_cell.length_b   1.000
_cell.length_c   1.000
_cell.angle_alpha   90.00
_cell.angle_beta   90.00
_cell.angle_gamma   90.00
#
_symmetry.space_group_name_H-M   'P 1'
#
loop_
_entity.id
_entity.type
_entity.pdbx_description
1 polymer ?
#
loop_
_entity_poly.entity_id
_entity_poly.type
_entity_poly.pdbx_seq_one_letter_code
_entity_poly.pdbx_strand_id
1 'polypeptide(L)'
;MPEIILAGKNLVYRRRGEDRYEAEPLCRYPPESLTSALIADFDGDGFADFLCANSRGLIFFKGCSQGTFDEPGRLAWLASPPLKNTMALTCGDIDEDGDLDVFVGQYRVPTLGQVLRPYYYDANDGLPAYLLRNDGHGNFADVTDAAGLGPKRWRRIYSASLADLDGDGSG
;
A
#
# COMPACT_ATOMS: atom_id res chain seq x y z
N MET A 1 -1.27 16.58 -15.20
CA MET A 1 0.16 16.36 -15.52
C MET A 1 0.73 15.52 -14.38
N PRO A 2 1.63 14.57 -14.61
CA PRO A 2 2.09 13.69 -13.52
C PRO A 2 3.16 14.35 -12.65
N GLU A 3 3.07 14.11 -11.34
CA GLU A 3 4.10 14.40 -10.34
C GLU A 3 4.90 13.13 -10.01
N ILE A 4 6.11 13.29 -9.47
CA ILE A 4 6.93 12.17 -8.98
C ILE A 4 7.02 12.27 -7.46
N ILE A 5 6.65 11.20 -6.75
CA ILE A 5 6.62 11.17 -5.29
C ILE A 5 7.72 10.25 -4.78
N LEU A 6 8.60 10.80 -3.93
CA LEU A 6 9.58 10.06 -3.16
C LEU A 6 9.15 10.07 -1.69
N ALA A 7 8.15 9.27 -1.36
CA ALA A 7 7.52 9.25 -0.04
C ALA A 7 8.55 9.09 1.10
N GLY A 8 9.50 8.15 0.97
CA GLY A 8 10.54 7.91 1.97
C GLY A 8 11.54 9.07 2.15
N LYS A 9 11.53 10.07 1.27
CA LYS A 9 12.29 11.32 1.40
C LYS A 9 11.42 12.51 1.78
N ASN A 10 10.10 12.30 1.93
CA ASN A 10 9.12 13.35 2.10
C ASN A 10 9.17 14.40 0.97
N LEU A 11 9.33 13.96 -0.28
CA LEU A 11 9.42 14.88 -1.44
C LEU A 11 8.37 14.56 -2.50
N VAL A 12 7.79 15.63 -3.04
CA VAL A 12 7.04 15.63 -4.30
C VAL A 12 7.78 16.50 -5.31
N TYR A 13 7.97 15.99 -6.51
CA TYR A 13 8.54 16.69 -7.65
C TYR A 13 7.39 17.15 -8.54
N ARG A 14 7.12 18.46 -8.51
CA ARG A 14 6.08 19.08 -9.35
C ARG A 14 6.69 19.56 -10.66
N ARG A 15 5.99 19.32 -11.78
CA ARG A 15 6.45 19.76 -13.10
C ARG A 15 6.35 21.29 -13.22
N ARG A 16 7.43 21.93 -13.67
CA ARG A 16 7.54 23.39 -13.86
C ARG A 16 8.09 23.70 -15.25
N GLY A 17 7.20 23.70 -16.25
CA GLY A 17 7.55 23.89 -17.66
C GLY A 17 7.85 22.57 -18.40
N GLU A 18 8.46 22.69 -19.58
CA GLU A 18 8.89 21.54 -20.37
C GLU A 18 10.10 20.89 -19.68
N ASP A 19 9.95 19.62 -19.32
CA ASP A 19 10.96 18.70 -18.79
C ASP A 19 11.74 19.12 -17.53
N ARG A 20 11.19 20.04 -16.74
CA ARG A 20 11.75 20.40 -15.42
C ARG A 20 10.81 20.02 -14.29
N TYR A 21 11.40 19.48 -13.22
CA TYR A 21 10.71 19.22 -11.95
C TYR A 21 11.38 19.99 -10.83
N GLU A 22 10.56 20.53 -9.93
CA GLU A 22 11.02 21.20 -8.70
C GLU A 22 10.53 20.41 -7.49
N ALA A 23 11.41 20.17 -6.53
CA ALA A 23 11.13 19.38 -5.35
C ALA A 23 10.53 20.26 -4.24
N GLU A 24 9.45 19.78 -3.63
CA GLU A 24 8.75 20.40 -2.51
C GLU A 24 8.48 19.32 -1.44
N PRO A 25 8.32 19.69 -0.15
CA PRO A 25 7.92 18.73 0.87
C PRO A 25 6.56 18.09 0.54
N LEU A 26 6.45 16.76 0.71
CA LEU A 26 5.19 16.04 0.49
C LEU A 26 4.21 16.26 1.65
N CYS A 27 4.65 15.97 2.88
CA CYS A 27 3.87 16.07 4.11
C CYS A 27 4.45 17.15 5.02
N ARG A 28 3.56 17.88 5.71
CA ARG A 28 3.94 18.78 6.81
C ARG A 28 4.47 18.00 8.02
N TYR A 29 3.88 16.84 8.29
CA TYR A 29 4.24 15.93 9.39
C TYR A 29 4.65 14.58 8.81
N PRO A 30 5.90 14.40 8.35
CA PRO A 30 6.31 13.15 7.70
C PRO A 30 6.23 11.95 8.66
N PRO A 31 5.91 10.74 8.16
CA PRO A 31 5.98 9.53 8.97
C PRO A 31 7.42 9.26 9.41
N GLU A 32 7.60 8.75 10.64
CA GLU A 32 8.93 8.45 11.20
C GLU A 32 9.70 7.42 10.38
N SER A 33 8.99 6.43 9.85
CA SER A 33 9.52 5.45 8.90
C SER A 33 8.41 4.97 7.98
N LEU A 34 8.79 4.61 6.76
CA LEU A 34 7.92 3.91 5.83
C LEU A 34 8.74 3.00 4.93
N THR A 35 8.09 1.98 4.40
CA THR A 35 8.70 0.97 3.50
C THR A 35 8.08 1.01 2.11
N SER A 36 6.79 1.29 2.03
CA SER A 36 6.03 1.45 0.79
C SER A 36 4.89 2.43 0.99
N ALA A 37 4.33 2.94 -0.11
CA ALA A 37 3.33 4.00 -0.15
C ALA A 37 2.39 3.87 -1.35
N LEU A 38 1.16 4.36 -1.17
CA LEU A 38 0.15 4.57 -2.21
C LEU A 38 -0.39 6.00 -2.13
N ILE A 39 -0.82 6.51 -3.29
CA ILE A 39 -1.50 7.80 -3.43
C ILE A 39 -2.79 7.52 -4.21
N ALA A 40 -3.93 7.67 -3.55
CA ALA A 40 -5.25 7.43 -4.12
C ALA A 40 -6.31 8.07 -3.21
N ASP A 41 -7.54 8.24 -3.70
CA ASP A 41 -8.67 8.71 -2.91
C ASP A 41 -9.25 7.55 -2.09
N PHE A 42 -8.86 7.43 -0.82
CA PHE A 42 -9.25 6.31 0.04
C PHE A 42 -10.43 6.67 0.95
N ASP A 43 -10.79 7.95 1.07
CA ASP A 43 -11.95 8.39 1.85
C ASP A 43 -13.12 8.94 1.01
N GLY A 44 -13.00 8.86 -0.31
CA GLY A 44 -14.05 9.18 -1.27
C GLY A 44 -14.36 10.68 -1.38
N ASP A 45 -13.48 11.56 -0.88
CA ASP A 45 -13.70 13.00 -0.85
C ASP A 45 -13.30 13.72 -2.15
N GLY A 46 -12.74 12.97 -3.12
CA GLY A 46 -12.30 13.48 -4.41
C GLY A 46 -10.88 14.03 -4.40
N PHE A 47 -10.15 13.95 -3.27
CA PHE A 47 -8.75 14.34 -3.16
C PHE A 47 -7.86 13.12 -2.95
N ALA A 48 -6.64 13.19 -3.48
CA ALA A 48 -5.69 12.09 -3.31
C ALA A 48 -5.14 12.08 -1.88
N ASP A 49 -5.35 10.96 -1.18
CA ASP A 49 -4.77 10.67 0.12
C ASP A 49 -3.41 10.00 0.00
N PHE A 50 -2.67 9.96 1.11
CA PHE A 50 -1.40 9.27 1.22
C PHE A 50 -1.48 8.15 2.25
N LEU A 51 -1.34 6.92 1.78
CA LEU A 51 -1.34 5.72 2.61
C LEU A 51 0.05 5.09 2.59
N CYS A 52 0.66 4.85 3.75
CA CYS A 52 2.00 4.27 3.82
C CYS A 52 2.11 3.14 4.84
N ALA A 53 3.01 2.19 4.56
CA ALA A 53 3.26 1.05 5.44
C ALA A 53 4.53 1.24 6.27
N ASN A 54 4.42 0.97 7.57
CA ASN A 54 5.55 0.85 8.50
C ASN A 54 5.45 -0.45 9.30
N SER A 55 6.33 -0.64 10.29
CA SER A 55 6.34 -1.88 11.08
C SER A 55 5.08 -2.12 11.90
N ARG A 56 4.32 -1.07 12.24
CA ARG A 56 3.07 -1.16 13.00
C ARG A 56 1.88 -1.52 12.11
N GLY A 57 1.87 -1.11 10.85
CA GLY A 57 0.75 -1.29 9.93
C GLY A 57 0.65 -0.18 8.90
N LEU A 58 -0.58 0.24 8.59
CA LEU A 58 -0.84 1.31 7.61
C LEU A 58 -1.14 2.63 8.31
N ILE A 59 -0.50 3.70 7.84
CA ILE A 59 -0.72 5.08 8.27
C ILE A 59 -1.36 5.86 7.14
N PHE A 60 -2.51 6.46 7.43
CA PHE A 60 -3.30 7.26 6.50
C PHE A 60 -3.09 8.75 6.77
N PHE A 61 -2.85 9.51 5.71
CA PHE A 61 -2.75 10.96 5.70
C PHE A 61 -3.81 11.49 4.74
N LYS A 62 -4.77 12.25 5.30
CA LYS A 62 -5.83 12.87 4.51
C LYS A 62 -5.24 13.92 3.57
N GLY A 63 -5.61 13.82 2.30
CA GLY A 63 -5.28 14.79 1.27
C GLY A 63 -6.13 16.05 1.35
N CYS A 64 -5.82 17.01 0.49
CA CYS A 64 -6.71 18.14 0.25
C CYS A 64 -6.62 18.61 -1.20
N SER A 65 -7.48 19.55 -1.56
CA SER A 65 -7.54 20.15 -2.91
C SER A 65 -6.21 20.73 -3.45
N GLN A 66 -5.24 21.01 -2.59
CA GLN A 66 -3.92 21.51 -3.01
C GLN A 66 -2.91 20.38 -3.32
N GLY A 67 -3.29 19.12 -3.07
CA GLY A 67 -2.40 17.97 -3.17
C GLY A 67 -1.27 18.03 -2.13
N THR A 68 -1.60 18.46 -0.92
CA THR A 68 -0.70 18.53 0.25
C THR A 68 -1.29 17.73 1.40
N PHE A 69 -0.41 17.28 2.31
CA PHE A 69 -0.78 16.51 3.51
C PHE A 69 -0.43 17.34 4.75
N ASP A 70 -1.39 18.14 5.20
CA ASP A 70 -1.17 19.18 6.21
C ASP A 70 -1.45 18.71 7.65
N GLU A 71 -2.11 17.57 7.81
CA GLU A 71 -2.44 16.97 9.11
C GLU A 71 -1.50 15.79 9.45
N PRO A 72 -1.30 15.47 10.74
CA PRO A 72 -0.60 14.25 11.15
C PRO A 72 -1.33 13.00 10.68
N GLY A 73 -0.57 12.00 10.24
CA GLY A 73 -1.14 10.71 9.84
C GLY A 73 -1.73 9.94 11.02
N ARG A 74 -2.80 9.18 10.78
CA ARG A 74 -3.42 8.28 11.75
C ARG A 74 -3.11 6.82 11.43
N LEU A 75 -3.08 5.98 12.46
CA LEU A 75 -2.98 4.53 12.28
C LEU A 75 -4.31 4.00 11.72
N ALA A 76 -4.35 3.70 10.43
CA ALA A 76 -5.54 3.23 9.72
C ALA A 76 -5.77 1.72 9.86
N TRP A 77 -4.70 0.97 10.09
CA TRP A 77 -4.75 -0.45 10.39
C TRP A 77 -3.54 -0.88 11.23
N LEU A 78 -3.79 -1.65 12.29
CA LEU A 78 -2.75 -2.23 13.14
C LEU A 78 -2.47 -3.67 12.69
N ALA A 79 -1.24 -3.91 12.24
CA ALA A 79 -0.80 -5.24 11.84
C ALA A 79 -0.61 -6.16 13.04
N SER A 80 -1.17 -7.36 12.95
CA SER A 80 -0.93 -8.44 13.91
C SER A 80 -0.72 -9.76 13.16
N PRO A 81 0.53 -10.26 13.06
CA PRO A 81 1.76 -9.71 13.63
C PRO A 81 2.26 -8.41 12.96
N PRO A 82 3.15 -7.65 13.62
CA PRO A 82 3.80 -6.48 13.04
C PRO A 82 4.45 -6.77 11.67
N LEU A 83 4.35 -5.80 10.76
CA LEU A 83 5.00 -5.88 9.45
C LEU A 83 6.52 -5.83 9.61
N LYS A 84 7.23 -6.61 8.82
CA LYS A 84 8.69 -6.75 8.90
C LYS A 84 9.41 -6.28 7.65
N ASN A 85 8.82 -6.52 6.47
CA ASN A 85 9.45 -6.18 5.20
C ASN A 85 8.40 -6.05 4.08
N THR A 86 7.58 -5.01 4.16
CA THR A 86 6.59 -4.69 3.13
C THR A 86 7.30 -4.26 1.86
N MET A 87 7.06 -5.00 0.77
CA MET A 87 7.67 -4.74 -0.54
C MET A 87 6.63 -4.36 -1.59
N ALA A 88 5.35 -4.69 -1.36
CA ALA A 88 4.27 -4.37 -2.27
C ALA A 88 3.09 -3.77 -1.49
N LEU A 89 2.56 -2.67 -2.03
CA LEU A 89 1.24 -2.16 -1.74
C LEU A 89 0.55 -1.95 -3.10
N THR A 90 -0.69 -2.36 -3.21
CA THR A 90 -1.55 -2.09 -4.37
C THR A 90 -2.98 -1.93 -3.87
N CYS A 91 -3.80 -1.22 -4.62
CA CYS A 91 -5.19 -0.95 -4.27
C CYS A 91 -6.12 -1.13 -5.47
N GLY A 92 -7.39 -1.39 -5.17
CA GLY A 92 -8.48 -1.66 -6.09
C GLY A 92 -9.77 -1.86 -5.30
N ASP A 93 -10.92 -1.69 -5.92
CA ASP A 93 -12.23 -1.93 -5.30
C ASP A 93 -12.58 -3.42 -5.47
N ILE A 94 -12.38 -4.23 -4.42
CA ILE A 94 -12.44 -5.70 -4.53
C ILE A 94 -13.81 -6.29 -4.21
N ASP A 95 -14.72 -5.49 -3.67
CA ASP A 95 -16.09 -5.91 -3.38
C ASP A 95 -17.17 -5.03 -4.01
N GLU A 96 -16.78 -4.17 -4.95
CA GLU A 96 -17.63 -3.33 -5.77
C GLU A 96 -18.47 -2.33 -4.96
N ASP A 97 -17.94 -1.88 -3.82
CA ASP A 97 -18.60 -0.90 -2.96
C ASP A 97 -18.20 0.55 -3.27
N GLY A 98 -17.22 0.74 -4.17
CA GLY A 98 -16.70 2.03 -4.59
C GLY A 98 -15.51 2.52 -3.76
N ASP A 99 -15.10 1.79 -2.73
CA ASP A 99 -14.00 2.16 -1.86
C ASP A 99 -12.71 1.40 -2.23
N LEU A 100 -11.57 2.10 -2.23
CA LEU A 100 -10.30 1.47 -2.58
C LEU A 100 -9.78 0.59 -1.44
N ASP A 101 -9.81 -0.72 -1.64
CA ASP A 101 -9.20 -1.72 -0.79
C ASP A 101 -7.70 -1.85 -1.04
N VAL A 102 -6.99 -2.51 -0.12
CA VAL A 102 -5.52 -2.56 -0.15
C VAL A 102 -5.00 -3.98 0.03
N PHE A 103 -4.13 -4.39 -0.88
CA PHE A 103 -3.33 -5.59 -0.70
C PHE A 103 -1.91 -5.24 -0.22
N VAL A 104 -1.49 -5.86 0.88
CA VAL A 104 -0.18 -5.70 1.50
C VAL A 104 0.66 -6.97 1.27
N GLY A 105 1.75 -6.82 0.52
CA GLY A 105 2.70 -7.89 0.24
C GLY A 105 4.02 -7.71 1.01
N GLN A 106 4.46 -8.77 1.68
CA GLN A 106 5.74 -8.80 2.38
C GLN A 106 6.73 -9.79 1.74
N TYR A 107 8.02 -9.47 1.81
CA TYR A 107 9.07 -10.34 1.31
C TYR A 107 9.97 -10.90 2.41
N ARG A 108 10.22 -12.20 2.38
CA ARG A 108 11.21 -12.83 3.24
C ARG A 108 12.45 -13.20 2.44
N VAL A 109 13.58 -12.58 2.78
CA VAL A 109 14.89 -12.93 2.20
C VAL A 109 15.25 -14.37 2.62
N PRO A 110 15.58 -15.28 1.67
CA PRO A 110 16.09 -16.60 2.02
C PRO A 110 17.39 -16.51 2.83
N THR A 111 17.50 -17.27 3.91
CA THR A 111 18.74 -17.35 4.70
C THR A 111 19.72 -18.33 4.04
N LEU A 112 21.04 -18.05 4.14
CA LEU A 112 22.09 -18.96 3.67
C LEU A 112 21.87 -20.37 4.24
N GLY A 113 21.85 -21.39 3.39
CA GLY A 113 21.65 -22.79 3.80
C GLY A 113 20.19 -23.26 3.86
N GLN A 114 19.20 -22.37 3.69
CA GLN A 114 17.86 -22.83 3.30
C GLN A 114 17.97 -23.37 1.88
N VAL A 115 17.62 -24.65 1.68
CA VAL A 115 17.40 -25.20 0.34
C VAL A 115 16.41 -24.25 -0.33
N LEU A 116 16.86 -23.54 -1.35
CA LEU A 116 15.97 -22.82 -2.26
C LEU A 116 15.05 -23.91 -2.81
N ARG A 117 13.85 -24.04 -2.22
CA ARG A 117 12.84 -24.95 -2.78
C ARG A 117 12.76 -24.55 -4.25
N PRO A 118 12.89 -25.48 -5.21
CA PRO A 118 13.06 -25.14 -6.63
C PRO A 118 11.89 -24.35 -7.24
N TYR A 119 10.88 -23.99 -6.46
CA TYR A 119 9.61 -23.43 -6.87
C TYR A 119 9.27 -22.20 -6.02
N TYR A 120 9.93 -21.06 -6.28
CA TYR A 120 9.53 -19.76 -5.74
C TYR A 120 8.04 -19.46 -5.99
N TYR A 121 7.47 -20.01 -7.07
CA TYR A 121 6.07 -19.83 -7.44
C TYR A 121 5.07 -20.43 -6.44
N ASP A 122 5.45 -21.46 -5.65
CA ASP A 122 4.56 -22.09 -4.67
C ASP A 122 5.04 -21.98 -3.22
N ALA A 123 6.03 -21.12 -2.96
CA ALA A 123 6.55 -20.89 -1.63
C ALA A 123 5.45 -20.38 -0.67
N ASN A 124 5.36 -20.94 0.53
CA ASN A 124 4.45 -20.51 1.59
C ASN A 124 5.20 -20.41 2.93
N ASP A 125 6.43 -19.91 2.89
CA ASP A 125 7.39 -19.84 4.00
C ASP A 125 7.91 -18.40 4.24
N GLY A 126 7.20 -17.43 3.69
CA GLY A 126 7.48 -16.00 3.72
C GLY A 126 6.95 -15.29 4.96
N LEU A 127 6.51 -14.05 4.76
CA LEU A 127 5.84 -13.21 5.75
C LEU A 127 4.36 -13.10 5.34
N PRO A 128 3.43 -12.85 6.27
CA PRO A 128 2.01 -12.83 5.96
C PRO A 128 1.68 -11.65 5.04
N ALA A 129 0.94 -11.94 3.97
CA ALA A 129 0.22 -10.97 3.17
C ALA A 129 -1.14 -10.68 3.79
N TYR A 130 -1.68 -9.52 3.45
CA TYR A 130 -2.98 -9.07 3.94
C TYR A 130 -3.79 -8.50 2.78
N LEU A 131 -5.04 -8.93 2.65
CA LEU A 131 -6.06 -8.23 1.89
C LEU A 131 -6.91 -7.45 2.88
N LEU A 132 -6.94 -6.13 2.72
CA LEU A 132 -7.51 -5.21 3.67
C LEU A 132 -8.67 -4.47 3.01
N ARG A 133 -9.86 -4.64 3.59
CA ARG A 133 -11.07 -3.96 3.12
C ARG A 133 -11.21 -2.59 3.75
N ASN A 134 -11.45 -1.56 2.95
CA ASN A 134 -11.70 -0.19 3.38
C ASN A 134 -13.16 0.00 3.82
N ASP A 135 -13.44 1.05 4.59
CA ASP A 135 -14.79 1.42 5.04
C ASP A 135 -15.29 2.74 4.42
N GLY A 136 -14.66 3.17 3.32
CA GLY A 136 -14.89 4.46 2.66
C GLY A 136 -14.40 5.67 3.43
N HIS A 137 -13.69 5.46 4.55
CA HIS A 137 -13.12 6.55 5.35
C HIS A 137 -11.62 6.34 5.61
N GLY A 138 -10.99 5.43 4.87
CA GLY A 138 -9.59 5.04 5.01
C GLY A 138 -9.33 4.26 6.31
N ASN A 139 -10.30 3.53 6.86
CA ASN A 139 -10.04 2.54 7.92
C ASN A 139 -10.12 1.15 7.32
N PHE A 140 -9.19 0.28 7.68
CA PHE A 140 -9.09 -1.01 7.03
C PHE A 140 -9.27 -2.20 7.98
N ALA A 141 -9.92 -3.25 7.47
CA ALA A 141 -10.12 -4.53 8.14
C ALA A 141 -9.45 -5.68 7.38
N ASP A 142 -8.80 -6.61 8.10
CA ASP A 142 -8.20 -7.80 7.47
C ASP A 142 -9.30 -8.78 7.04
N VAL A 143 -9.46 -8.96 5.73
CA VAL A 143 -10.41 -9.91 5.12
C VAL A 143 -9.70 -11.08 4.43
N THR A 144 -8.40 -11.26 4.64
CA THR A 144 -7.56 -12.26 3.94
C THR A 144 -8.13 -13.67 4.00
N ASP A 145 -8.59 -14.10 5.18
CA ASP A 145 -9.15 -15.44 5.37
C ASP A 145 -10.55 -15.55 4.76
N ALA A 146 -11.39 -14.52 4.91
CA ALA A 146 -12.74 -14.47 4.33
C ALA A 146 -12.70 -14.48 2.79
N ALA A 147 -11.70 -13.84 2.18
CA ALA A 147 -11.42 -13.85 0.75
C ALA A 147 -10.75 -15.15 0.25
N GLY A 148 -10.53 -16.14 1.12
CA GLY A 148 -9.94 -17.42 0.73
C GLY A 148 -8.43 -17.38 0.45
N LEU A 149 -7.74 -16.27 0.73
CA LEU A 149 -6.29 -16.13 0.54
C LEU A 149 -5.47 -16.70 1.70
N GLY A 150 -6.11 -16.96 2.84
CA GLY A 150 -5.52 -17.51 4.07
C GLY A 150 -4.52 -18.65 3.86
N PRO A 151 -4.86 -19.74 3.14
CA PRO A 151 -3.99 -20.90 2.96
C PRO A 151 -2.62 -20.57 2.34
N LYS A 152 -2.53 -19.52 1.53
CA LYS A 152 -1.31 -19.13 0.81
C LYS A 152 -0.87 -17.68 1.09
N ARG A 153 -1.28 -17.11 2.22
CA ARG A 153 -0.87 -15.76 2.63
C ARG A 153 0.62 -15.64 2.97
N TRP A 154 1.35 -16.74 3.15
CA TRP A 154 2.78 -16.73 3.51
C TRP A 154 3.69 -16.81 2.29
N ARG A 155 3.25 -16.32 1.14
CA ARG A 155 4.09 -16.18 -0.05
C ARG A 155 5.16 -15.11 0.16
N ARG A 156 6.24 -15.21 -0.60
CA ARG A 156 7.27 -14.17 -0.66
C ARG A 156 6.91 -13.22 -1.79
N ILE A 157 6.43 -12.03 -1.46
CA ILE A 157 5.83 -11.11 -2.43
C ILE A 157 6.78 -9.94 -2.68
N TYR A 158 7.17 -9.77 -3.95
CA TYR A 158 7.97 -8.62 -4.41
C TYR A 158 7.12 -7.54 -5.06
N SER A 159 6.04 -7.92 -5.72
CA SER A 159 5.11 -7.04 -6.41
C SER A 159 3.73 -7.69 -6.42
N ALA A 160 2.70 -6.88 -6.51
CA ALA A 160 1.32 -7.31 -6.67
C ALA A 160 0.57 -6.25 -7.49
N SER A 161 -0.43 -6.68 -8.23
CA SER A 161 -1.37 -5.84 -8.95
C SER A 161 -2.76 -6.40 -8.72
N LEU A 162 -3.72 -5.53 -8.43
CA LEU A 162 -5.13 -5.81 -8.55
C LEU A 162 -5.58 -5.35 -9.94
N ALA A 163 -6.31 -6.22 -10.65
CA ALA A 163 -6.71 -5.97 -12.03
C ALA A 163 -7.88 -6.88 -12.39
N ASP A 164 -8.94 -6.27 -12.93
CA ASP A 164 -10.02 -6.95 -13.62
C ASP A 164 -9.52 -7.41 -15.01
N LEU A 165 -9.39 -8.73 -15.21
CA LEU A 165 -8.85 -9.32 -16.45
C LEU A 165 -9.92 -9.93 -17.35
N ASP A 166 -11.09 -10.26 -16.82
CA ASP A 166 -12.21 -10.83 -17.57
C ASP A 166 -13.32 -9.81 -17.84
N GLY A 167 -13.22 -8.60 -17.28
CA GLY A 167 -14.09 -7.48 -17.54
C GLY A 167 -15.45 -7.61 -16.86
N ASP A 168 -15.54 -8.41 -15.79
CA ASP A 168 -16.80 -8.64 -15.08
C ASP A 168 -17.15 -7.54 -14.08
N GLY A 169 -16.22 -6.61 -13.84
CA GLY A 169 -16.40 -5.48 -12.94
C GLY A 169 -15.89 -5.72 -11.52
N SER A 170 -15.40 -6.93 -11.20
CA SER A 170 -14.81 -7.23 -9.90
C SER A 170 -13.29 -6.93 -9.90
N GLY A 171 -12.90 -5.89 -9.14
CA GLY A 171 -11.52 -5.39 -9.03
C GLY A 171 -10.65 -6.08 -7.99
#